data_AF-A0A191WLB3-F1
#
_entry.id   AF-A0A191WLB3-F1
#
_cell.length_a   1.000
_cell.length_b   1.000
_cell.length_c   1.000
_cell.angle_alpha   90.00
_cell.angle_beta   90.00
_cell.angle_gamma   90.00
#
_symmetry.space_group_name_H-M   'P 1'
#
loop_
_entity.id
_entity.type
_entity.pdbx_description
1 polymer ?
#
loop_
_entity_poly.entity_id
_entity_poly.type
_entity_poly.pdbx_seq_one_letter_code
_entity_poly.pdbx_strand_id
1 'polypeptide(L)'
;MVTAIVTFALLAIDLVIRVVAVIVVPRNRRPTAGMAWLLAIFFIPYLGVLFFLLIGNPKLPKKRREKQAQVDELIRESTHGVERVSDSSGWPAWFEGVVRLNRNLGAMPLIGSNSASLIGGYQESLDTMTAEVARAKRYVHVEFYILALDQTTEPFFAALGDAVQRGVKVRVLLDHIASLRSKGYRRTLRRLTAMGVSWQLMLPVQPFKGKYQRPDLRNHRKILVVDGAVAFMGSQNLIDRSYNKRGNIRRGLKWKELVTRVEGPIVSGLDVIFRTDWYLETGEELTRDIPEAFDQPSEAQDLDCQVVPSGPGFPNQNNLKLFLALLYAAKQKLIITSPYFVPDESMLVAISGATQRGVHVELFVSEIGDQALVYHAQRSYYEALLRAGVKIYMYKAPYILHAKHFTIDEDVAVIGSSNMDIRSFELNMEISLLVRGRSFVQEMRAVEDGYRADSRELTLEEWMRQPIRSTVLDNLARLTSALQ
;
A
#
# COMPACT_ATOMS: atom_id res chain seq x y z
N MET A 1 31.20 37.69 -32.49
CA MET A 1 30.26 38.50 -31.68
C MET A 1 29.01 37.71 -31.29
N VAL A 2 28.24 37.18 -32.25
CA VAL A 2 27.02 36.38 -31.98
C VAL A 2 27.28 35.19 -31.05
N THR A 3 28.32 34.39 -31.30
CA THR A 3 28.67 33.23 -30.45
C THR A 3 28.97 33.65 -29.00
N ALA A 4 29.69 34.77 -28.80
CA ALA A 4 30.01 35.26 -27.46
C ALA A 4 28.77 35.73 -26.70
N ILE A 5 27.84 36.40 -27.39
CA ILE A 5 26.55 36.83 -26.84
C ILE A 5 25.71 35.61 -26.44
N VAL A 6 25.62 34.60 -27.30
CA VAL A 6 24.89 33.35 -27.02
C VAL A 6 25.50 32.61 -25.84
N THR A 7 26.83 32.47 -25.79
CA THR A 7 27.51 31.81 -24.67
C THR A 7 27.28 32.55 -23.35
N PHE A 8 27.40 33.88 -23.34
CA PHE A 8 27.13 34.67 -22.14
C PHE A 8 25.68 34.54 -21.67
N ALA A 9 24.71 34.56 -22.59
CA ALA A 9 23.31 34.36 -22.28
C ALA A 9 23.05 32.97 -21.67
N LEU A 10 23.64 31.91 -22.23
CA LEU A 10 23.50 30.55 -21.69
C LEU A 10 24.10 30.42 -20.28
N LEU A 11 25.26 31.03 -20.03
CA LEU A 11 25.89 31.05 -18.71
C LEU A 11 25.08 31.85 -17.68
N ALA A 12 24.51 32.99 -18.09
CA ALA A 12 23.63 33.78 -17.22
C ALA A 12 22.35 32.99 -16.88
N ILE A 13 21.76 32.29 -17.84
CA ILE A 13 20.61 31.40 -17.62
C ILE A 13 20.98 30.27 -16.65
N ASP A 14 22.14 29.63 -16.82
CA ASP A 14 22.63 28.59 -15.92
C ASP A 14 22.78 29.11 -14.47
N LEU A 15 23.40 30.29 -14.30
CA LEU A 15 23.55 30.91 -12.99
C LEU A 15 22.19 31.19 -12.34
N VAL A 16 21.24 31.76 -13.09
CA VAL A 16 19.88 32.02 -12.61
C VAL A 16 19.19 30.71 -12.20
N ILE A 17 19.30 29.66 -13.02
CA ILE A 17 18.75 28.33 -12.72
C ILE A 17 19.29 27.82 -11.39
N ARG A 18 20.61 27.88 -11.16
CA ARG A 18 21.24 27.39 -9.93
C ARG A 18 20.81 28.19 -8.71
N VAL A 19 20.78 29.53 -8.80
CA VAL A 19 20.33 30.40 -7.70
C VAL A 19 18.87 30.11 -7.35
N VAL A 20 17.99 30.01 -8.35
CA VAL A 20 16.58 29.67 -8.15
C VAL A 20 16.44 28.26 -7.56
N ALA A 21 17.22 27.29 -8.03
CA ALA A 21 17.18 25.92 -7.53
C ALA A 21 17.51 25.84 -6.04
N VAL A 22 18.56 26.54 -5.57
CA VAL A 22 18.93 26.58 -4.14
C VAL A 22 17.79 27.12 -3.26
N ILE A 23 16.99 28.06 -3.77
CA ILE A 23 15.87 28.64 -3.02
C ILE A 23 14.61 27.75 -3.10
N VAL A 24 14.32 27.19 -4.27
CA VAL A 24 13.03 26.51 -4.56
C VAL A 24 13.06 25.02 -4.24
N VAL A 25 14.17 24.33 -4.54
CA VAL A 25 14.27 22.86 -4.43
C VAL A 25 14.18 22.38 -2.97
N PRO A 26 14.89 22.97 -1.98
CA PRO A 26 14.85 22.47 -0.61
C PRO A 26 13.49 22.64 0.09
N ARG A 27 12.65 23.56 -0.39
CA ARG A 27 11.41 23.96 0.30
C ARG A 27 10.46 22.77 0.46
N ASN A 28 10.10 22.46 1.71
CA ASN A 28 9.20 21.37 2.09
C ASN A 28 9.61 19.98 1.55
N ARG A 29 10.91 19.73 1.39
CA ARG A 29 11.46 18.41 1.00
C ARG A 29 12.38 17.87 2.09
N ARG A 30 12.52 16.55 2.14
CA ARG A 30 13.57 15.91 2.93
C ARG A 30 14.94 16.41 2.46
N PRO A 31 15.88 16.73 3.37
CA PRO A 31 17.19 17.27 2.99
C PRO A 31 17.92 16.41 1.95
N THR A 32 17.85 15.09 2.09
CA THR A 32 18.46 14.13 1.15
C THR A 32 17.87 14.21 -0.25
N ALA A 33 16.54 14.23 -0.38
CA ALA A 33 15.87 14.39 -1.67
C ALA A 33 16.11 15.77 -2.29
N GLY A 34 16.11 16.83 -1.48
CA GLY A 34 16.46 18.18 -1.92
C GLY A 34 17.90 18.26 -2.45
N MET A 35 18.84 17.66 -1.74
CA MET A 35 20.25 17.59 -2.14
C MET A 35 20.44 16.84 -3.45
N ALA A 36 19.76 15.69 -3.64
CA ALA A 36 19.84 14.93 -4.89
C ALA A 36 19.39 15.76 -6.11
N TRP A 37 18.30 16.52 -5.96
CA TRP A 37 17.82 17.42 -7.01
C TRP A 37 18.74 18.60 -7.25
N LEU A 38 19.31 19.19 -6.19
CA LEU A 38 20.31 20.24 -6.33
C LEU A 38 21.53 19.71 -7.09
N LEU A 39 22.09 18.57 -6.69
CA LEU A 39 23.24 17.97 -7.41
C LEU A 39 22.92 17.70 -8.87
N ALA A 40 21.74 17.15 -9.19
CA ALA A 40 21.32 16.92 -10.57
C ALA A 40 21.27 18.23 -11.38
N ILE A 41 20.72 19.31 -10.81
CA ILE A 41 20.65 20.64 -11.45
C ILE A 41 22.04 21.28 -11.53
N PHE A 42 22.93 21.07 -10.57
CA PHE A 42 24.27 21.66 -10.60
C PHE A 42 25.19 20.98 -11.63
N PHE A 43 25.11 19.65 -11.77
CA PHE A 43 25.94 18.91 -12.72
C PHE A 43 25.35 18.90 -14.14
N ILE A 44 24.03 18.91 -14.28
CA ILE A 44 23.36 18.84 -15.58
C ILE A 44 22.16 19.81 -15.61
N PRO A 45 22.36 21.14 -15.63
CA PRO A 45 21.33 22.14 -15.32
C PRO A 45 20.04 22.01 -16.13
N TYR A 46 20.13 21.98 -17.45
CA TYR A 46 18.95 21.94 -18.31
C TYR A 46 18.15 20.63 -18.15
N LEU A 47 18.84 19.50 -18.11
CA LEU A 47 18.19 18.20 -17.91
C LEU A 47 17.70 18.02 -16.47
N GLY A 48 18.46 18.48 -15.49
CA GLY A 48 18.13 18.44 -14.07
C GLY A 48 16.88 19.24 -13.76
N VAL A 49 16.74 20.45 -14.32
CA VAL A 49 15.51 21.25 -14.21
C VAL A 49 14.36 20.57 -14.92
N LEU A 50 14.57 20.05 -16.13
CA LEU A 50 13.52 19.33 -16.86
C LEU A 50 12.99 18.14 -16.06
N PHE A 51 13.87 17.29 -15.53
CA PHE A 51 13.47 16.16 -14.69
C PHE A 51 12.83 16.62 -13.38
N PHE A 52 13.35 17.69 -12.75
CA PHE A 52 12.75 18.25 -11.54
C PHE A 52 11.31 18.74 -11.77
N LEU A 53 11.03 19.37 -12.93
CA LEU A 53 9.68 19.81 -13.26
C LEU A 53 8.74 18.63 -13.57
N LEU A 54 9.26 17.53 -14.14
CA LEU A 54 8.47 16.35 -14.47
C LEU A 54 8.16 15.44 -13.26
N ILE A 55 9.13 15.25 -12.36
CA ILE A 55 9.07 14.27 -11.26
C ILE A 55 9.59 14.80 -9.90
N GLY A 56 9.94 16.08 -9.77
CA GLY A 56 10.49 16.63 -8.51
C GLY A 56 9.46 16.95 -7.44
N ASN A 57 8.16 16.85 -7.74
CA ASN A 57 7.06 17.04 -6.79
C ASN A 57 6.27 15.73 -6.63
N PRO A 58 6.19 15.13 -5.42
CA PRO A 58 5.46 13.89 -5.18
C PRO A 58 3.94 14.08 -5.02
N LYS A 59 3.44 15.32 -5.03
CA LYS A 59 2.01 15.59 -4.79
C LYS A 59 1.16 15.35 -6.03
N LEU A 60 -0.06 14.85 -5.82
CA LEU A 60 -1.09 14.83 -6.86
C LEU A 60 -1.47 16.26 -7.32
N PRO A 61 -2.00 16.42 -8.55
CA PRO A 61 -2.51 17.70 -9.03
C PRO A 61 -3.46 18.37 -8.04
N LYS A 62 -3.39 19.70 -7.94
CA LYS A 62 -4.16 20.50 -6.96
C LYS A 62 -5.65 20.15 -6.96
N LYS A 63 -6.28 20.08 -8.14
CA LYS A 63 -7.70 19.72 -8.29
C LYS A 63 -8.08 18.37 -7.66
N ARG A 64 -7.20 17.36 -7.75
CA ARG A 64 -7.45 16.05 -7.13
C ARG A 64 -7.32 16.11 -5.61
N ARG A 65 -6.34 16.85 -5.10
CA ARG A 65 -6.17 17.06 -3.65
C ARG A 65 -7.34 17.84 -3.05
N GLU A 66 -7.86 18.83 -3.76
CA GLU A 66 -9.05 19.58 -3.34
C GLU A 66 -10.30 18.68 -3.29
N LYS A 67 -10.51 17.84 -4.31
CA LYS A 67 -11.58 16.83 -4.29
C LYS A 67 -11.44 15.85 -3.13
N GLN A 68 -10.23 15.33 -2.89
CA GLN A 68 -9.98 14.44 -1.74
C GLN A 68 -10.34 15.15 -0.42
N ALA A 69 -9.88 16.38 -0.23
CA ALA A 69 -10.16 17.14 0.99
C ALA A 69 -11.67 17.41 1.21
N GLN A 70 -12.44 17.63 0.13
CA GLN A 70 -13.89 17.79 0.21
C GLN A 70 -14.57 16.49 0.67
N VAL A 71 -14.13 15.34 0.13
CA VAL A 71 -14.63 14.04 0.57
C VAL A 71 -14.24 13.77 2.01
N ASP A 72 -12.99 14.04 2.40
CA ASP A 72 -12.53 13.85 3.78
C ASP A 72 -13.36 14.67 4.78
N GLU A 73 -13.72 15.91 4.44
CA GLU A 73 -14.60 16.73 5.28
C GLU A 73 -16.01 16.14 5.37
N LEU A 74 -16.59 15.70 4.24
CA LEU A 74 -17.90 15.05 4.23
C LEU A 74 -17.91 13.77 5.08
N ILE A 75 -16.86 12.95 5.01
CA ILE A 75 -16.71 11.76 5.86
C ILE A 75 -16.67 12.19 7.32
N ARG A 76 -15.89 13.22 7.65
CA ARG A 76 -15.75 13.69 9.03
C ARG A 76 -17.06 14.21 9.62
N GLU A 77 -17.83 14.95 8.83
CA GLU A 77 -19.16 15.46 9.19
C GLU A 77 -20.17 14.33 9.34
N SER A 78 -20.24 13.41 8.38
CA SER A 78 -21.21 12.30 8.39
C SER A 78 -20.92 11.23 9.44
N THR A 79 -19.68 11.10 9.89
CA THR A 79 -19.26 10.14 10.92
C THR A 79 -19.09 10.77 12.30
N HIS A 80 -19.42 12.06 12.46
CA HIS A 80 -19.36 12.73 13.75
C HIS A 80 -20.42 12.12 14.69
N GLY A 81 -19.99 11.52 15.80
CA GLY A 81 -20.88 10.82 16.74
C GLY A 81 -21.33 9.42 16.32
N VAL A 82 -20.90 8.92 15.16
CA VAL A 82 -21.20 7.56 14.65
C VAL A 82 -20.07 6.57 14.99
N GLU A 83 -19.20 6.90 15.95
CA GLU A 83 -18.21 5.97 16.50
C GLU A 83 -18.97 4.85 17.24
N ARG A 84 -19.33 3.79 16.52
CA ARG A 84 -19.98 2.60 17.07
C ARG A 84 -18.94 1.75 17.80
N VAL A 85 -18.29 2.30 18.83
CA VAL A 85 -17.43 1.49 19.71
C VAL A 85 -18.33 0.89 20.78
N SER A 86 -18.44 -0.43 20.82
CA SER A 86 -19.29 -1.15 21.77
C SER A 86 -18.84 -0.93 23.22
N ASP A 87 -17.51 -0.86 23.45
CA ASP A 87 -16.89 -0.56 24.74
C ASP A 87 -15.39 -0.21 24.60
N SER A 88 -14.98 0.97 25.07
CA SER A 88 -13.55 1.38 25.10
C SER A 88 -12.82 1.02 26.40
N SER A 89 -13.51 0.47 27.40
CA SER A 89 -12.95 0.18 28.73
C SER A 89 -11.79 -0.82 28.72
N GLY A 90 -11.75 -1.70 27.71
CA GLY A 90 -10.70 -2.70 27.50
C GLY A 90 -9.54 -2.25 26.61
N TRP A 91 -9.48 -0.98 26.22
CA TRP A 91 -8.41 -0.48 25.36
C TRP A 91 -7.09 -0.30 26.13
N PRO A 92 -5.94 -0.63 25.51
CA PRO A 92 -4.67 -0.16 26.02
C PRO A 92 -4.67 1.38 26.11
N ALA A 93 -4.09 1.95 27.18
CA ALA A 93 -4.11 3.40 27.43
C ALA A 93 -3.57 4.26 26.26
N TRP A 94 -2.74 3.69 25.40
CA TRP A 94 -2.17 4.36 24.23
C TRP A 94 -3.08 4.33 22.99
N PHE A 95 -4.07 3.42 22.93
CA PHE A 95 -4.81 3.10 21.72
C PHE A 95 -5.73 4.23 21.25
N GLU A 96 -6.42 4.90 22.18
CA GLU A 96 -7.27 6.07 21.87
C GLU A 96 -6.48 7.17 21.13
N GLY A 97 -5.22 7.39 21.54
CA GLY A 97 -4.33 8.34 20.87
C GLY A 97 -4.06 7.98 19.41
N VAL A 98 -3.91 6.68 19.11
CA VAL A 98 -3.71 6.15 17.74
C VAL A 98 -4.99 6.29 16.92
N VAL A 99 -6.15 5.98 17.50
CA VAL A 99 -7.45 6.14 16.84
C VAL A 99 -7.69 7.59 16.44
N ARG A 100 -7.47 8.53 17.36
CA ARG A 100 -7.58 9.96 17.12
C ARG A 100 -6.57 10.46 16.09
N LEU A 101 -5.33 9.95 16.14
CA LEU A 101 -4.31 10.24 15.13
C LEU A 101 -4.80 9.87 13.73
N ASN A 102 -5.29 8.65 13.55
CA ASN A 102 -5.78 8.17 12.25
C ASN A 102 -7.01 8.95 11.77
N ARG A 103 -7.97 9.25 12.67
CA ARG A 103 -9.13 10.08 12.34
C ARG A 103 -8.73 11.47 11.86
N ASN A 104 -7.76 12.09 12.52
CA ASN A 104 -7.24 13.41 12.13
C ASN A 104 -6.47 13.40 10.80
N LEU A 105 -5.88 12.26 10.43
CA LEU A 105 -5.02 12.13 9.26
C LEU A 105 -5.79 11.68 8.01
N GLY A 106 -6.78 10.81 8.16
CA GLY A 106 -7.50 10.17 7.05
C GLY A 106 -9.02 10.24 7.14
N ALA A 107 -9.59 11.02 8.08
CA ALA A 107 -11.01 11.21 8.34
C ALA A 107 -11.82 9.97 8.78
N MET A 108 -11.27 8.76 8.62
CA MET A 108 -11.97 7.52 8.91
C MET A 108 -12.13 7.26 10.42
N PRO A 109 -13.35 7.00 10.91
CA PRO A 109 -13.59 6.66 12.31
C PRO A 109 -13.15 5.24 12.62
N LEU A 110 -12.94 4.95 13.91
CA LEU A 110 -12.96 3.58 14.41
C LEU A 110 -14.42 3.13 14.51
N ILE A 111 -14.67 1.90 14.09
CA ILE A 111 -16.00 1.29 14.07
C ILE A 111 -15.89 -0.08 14.72
N GLY A 112 -16.74 -0.39 15.70
CA GLY A 112 -16.82 -1.70 16.37
C GLY A 112 -17.85 -2.64 15.72
N SER A 113 -18.10 -3.78 16.38
CA SER A 113 -19.08 -4.79 15.93
C SER A 113 -18.81 -5.36 14.54
N ASN A 114 -17.54 -5.61 14.25
CA ASN A 114 -17.12 -6.23 12.98
C ASN A 114 -16.67 -7.68 13.19
N SER A 115 -16.63 -8.43 12.09
CA SER A 115 -15.91 -9.69 12.00
C SER A 115 -14.86 -9.61 10.90
N ALA A 116 -13.75 -10.33 11.10
CA ALA A 116 -12.70 -10.44 10.11
C ALA A 116 -12.11 -11.85 10.14
N SER A 117 -11.65 -12.31 8.98
CA SER A 117 -10.94 -13.59 8.82
C SER A 117 -9.80 -13.45 7.82
N LEU A 118 -8.75 -14.24 8.01
CA LEU A 118 -7.53 -14.23 7.23
C LEU A 118 -7.52 -15.40 6.24
N ILE A 119 -7.22 -15.09 4.98
CA ILE A 119 -7.11 -16.05 3.90
C ILE A 119 -5.66 -16.05 3.41
N GLY A 120 -4.93 -17.10 3.76
CA GLY A 120 -3.52 -17.29 3.37
C GLY A 120 -3.32 -18.12 2.10
N GLY A 121 -4.38 -18.77 1.60
CA GLY A 121 -4.37 -19.52 0.34
C GLY A 121 -4.55 -18.61 -0.87
N TYR A 122 -3.62 -18.66 -1.83
CA TYR A 122 -3.67 -17.79 -3.02
C TYR A 122 -4.90 -18.08 -3.91
N GLN A 123 -5.22 -19.36 -4.13
CA GLN A 123 -6.39 -19.76 -4.91
C GLN A 123 -7.67 -19.62 -4.08
N GLU A 124 -7.62 -20.01 -2.81
CA GLU A 124 -8.71 -19.90 -1.86
C GLU A 124 -9.28 -18.48 -1.76
N SER A 125 -8.41 -17.45 -1.75
CA SER A 125 -8.86 -16.06 -1.73
C SER A 125 -9.60 -15.67 -3.03
N LEU A 126 -9.13 -16.14 -4.19
CA LEU A 126 -9.79 -15.91 -5.48
C LEU A 126 -11.15 -16.61 -5.53
N ASP A 127 -11.20 -17.86 -5.07
CA ASP A 127 -12.42 -18.66 -5.05
C ASP A 127 -13.46 -18.05 -4.11
N THR A 128 -13.03 -17.59 -2.93
CA THR A 128 -13.90 -16.94 -1.94
C THR A 128 -14.43 -15.61 -2.47
N MET A 129 -13.56 -14.77 -3.06
CA MET A 129 -13.99 -13.53 -3.71
C MET A 129 -14.97 -13.81 -4.86
N THR A 130 -14.72 -14.84 -5.68
CA THR A 130 -15.59 -15.25 -6.78
C THR A 130 -16.97 -15.69 -6.28
N ALA A 131 -17.02 -16.47 -5.19
CA ALA A 131 -18.25 -16.92 -4.57
C ALA A 131 -19.10 -15.75 -4.05
N GLU A 132 -18.49 -14.73 -3.44
CA GLU A 132 -19.22 -13.54 -2.99
C GLU A 132 -19.76 -12.73 -4.18
N VAL A 133 -18.96 -12.52 -5.24
CA VAL A 133 -19.45 -11.86 -6.47
C VAL A 133 -20.61 -12.63 -7.11
N ALA A 134 -20.58 -13.96 -7.09
CA ALA A 134 -21.67 -14.78 -7.60
C ALA A 134 -22.98 -14.61 -6.81
N ARG A 135 -22.89 -14.27 -5.52
CA ARG A 135 -24.04 -14.02 -4.62
C ARG A 135 -24.53 -12.57 -4.64
N ALA A 136 -23.78 -11.66 -5.26
CA ALA A 136 -24.11 -10.23 -5.29
C ALA A 136 -25.50 -9.97 -5.89
N LYS A 137 -26.22 -9.01 -5.29
CA LYS A 137 -27.59 -8.62 -5.63
C LYS A 137 -27.75 -7.16 -6.05
N ARG A 138 -26.90 -6.25 -5.57
CA ARG A 138 -27.01 -4.80 -5.76
C ARG A 138 -25.82 -4.24 -6.54
N TYR A 139 -24.62 -4.41 -6.00
CA TYR A 139 -23.41 -3.89 -6.60
C TYR A 139 -22.15 -4.68 -6.23
N VAL A 140 -21.15 -4.60 -7.10
CA VAL A 140 -19.80 -5.10 -6.87
C VAL A 140 -18.82 -4.01 -7.24
N HIS A 141 -17.97 -3.63 -6.30
CA HIS A 141 -16.89 -2.67 -6.50
C HIS A 141 -15.55 -3.38 -6.41
N VAL A 142 -14.74 -3.28 -7.46
CA VAL A 142 -13.46 -3.98 -7.59
C VAL A 142 -12.36 -2.95 -7.84
N GLU A 143 -11.35 -2.90 -6.99
CA GLU A 143 -10.19 -2.02 -7.15
C GLU A 143 -8.91 -2.79 -6.90
N PHE A 144 -8.03 -2.88 -7.89
CA PHE A 144 -6.76 -3.60 -7.73
C PHE A 144 -5.61 -2.88 -8.44
N TYR A 145 -4.44 -2.88 -7.80
CA TYR A 145 -3.20 -2.44 -8.43
C TYR A 145 -2.92 -3.19 -9.73
N ILE A 146 -2.92 -4.53 -9.69
CA ILE A 146 -2.87 -5.38 -10.88
C ILE A 146 -4.15 -6.20 -10.97
N LEU A 147 -4.86 -6.00 -12.09
CA LEU A 147 -6.02 -6.79 -12.50
C LEU A 147 -5.73 -7.34 -13.90
N ALA A 148 -5.59 -8.65 -14.01
CA ALA A 148 -5.27 -9.33 -15.26
C ALA A 148 -6.17 -10.54 -15.49
N LEU A 149 -6.67 -10.69 -16.72
CA LEU A 149 -7.38 -11.88 -17.15
C LEU A 149 -6.38 -12.97 -17.54
N ASP A 150 -6.39 -14.07 -16.81
CA ASP A 150 -5.65 -15.29 -17.08
C ASP A 150 -6.42 -16.52 -16.62
N GLN A 151 -5.81 -17.70 -16.68
CA GLN A 151 -6.48 -18.96 -16.32
C GLN A 151 -6.94 -18.99 -14.85
N THR A 152 -6.16 -18.37 -13.96
CA THR A 152 -6.38 -18.37 -12.51
C THR A 152 -7.49 -17.37 -12.14
N THR A 153 -7.60 -16.26 -12.87
CA THR A 153 -8.62 -15.23 -12.63
C THR A 153 -9.88 -15.36 -13.49
N GLU A 154 -9.91 -16.19 -14.53
CA GLU A 154 -11.08 -16.34 -15.41
C GLU A 154 -12.40 -16.62 -14.66
N PRO A 155 -12.45 -17.49 -13.62
CA PRO A 155 -13.68 -17.70 -12.85
C PRO A 155 -14.21 -16.41 -12.21
N PHE A 156 -13.32 -15.56 -11.68
CA PHE A 156 -13.69 -14.27 -11.11
C PHE A 156 -14.28 -13.33 -12.18
N PHE A 157 -13.65 -13.24 -13.35
CA PHE A 157 -14.18 -12.43 -14.46
C PHE A 157 -15.52 -12.96 -14.98
N ALA A 158 -15.70 -14.29 -15.06
CA ALA A 158 -16.98 -14.89 -15.43
C ALA A 158 -18.07 -14.50 -14.43
N ALA A 159 -17.80 -14.60 -13.12
CA ALA A 159 -18.74 -14.20 -12.09
C ALA A 159 -19.12 -12.70 -12.16
N LEU A 160 -18.19 -11.81 -12.51
CA LEU A 160 -18.50 -10.40 -12.77
C LEU A 160 -19.47 -10.24 -13.96
N GLY A 161 -19.23 -10.97 -15.05
CA GLY A 161 -20.12 -10.96 -16.22
C GLY A 161 -21.53 -11.47 -15.89
N ASP A 162 -21.61 -12.57 -15.12
CA ASP A 162 -22.88 -13.13 -14.67
C ASP A 162 -23.61 -12.15 -13.74
N ALA A 163 -22.89 -11.44 -12.87
CA ALA A 163 -23.47 -10.40 -12.02
C ALA A 163 -24.09 -9.27 -12.85
N VAL A 164 -23.39 -8.79 -13.88
CA VAL A 164 -23.95 -7.79 -14.82
C VAL A 164 -25.21 -8.32 -15.50
N GLN A 165 -25.23 -9.57 -15.94
CA GLN A 165 -26.42 -10.18 -16.56
C GLN A 165 -27.61 -10.27 -15.60
N ARG A 166 -27.36 -10.46 -14.31
CA ARG A 166 -28.40 -10.40 -13.26
C ARG A 166 -28.85 -8.97 -12.92
N GLY A 167 -28.28 -7.95 -13.54
CA GLY A 167 -28.60 -6.54 -13.28
C GLY A 167 -27.83 -5.91 -12.12
N VAL A 168 -26.81 -6.59 -11.58
CA VAL A 168 -25.95 -6.05 -10.52
C VAL A 168 -25.04 -4.97 -11.10
N LYS A 169 -24.90 -3.83 -10.41
CA LYS A 169 -23.98 -2.76 -10.83
C LYS A 169 -22.54 -3.18 -10.55
N VAL A 170 -21.77 -3.50 -11.58
CA VAL A 170 -20.35 -3.87 -11.42
C VAL A 170 -19.45 -2.71 -11.85
N ARG A 171 -18.61 -2.22 -10.92
CA ARG A 171 -17.64 -1.15 -11.15
C ARG A 171 -16.23 -1.63 -10.89
N VAL A 172 -15.31 -1.34 -11.80
CA VAL A 172 -13.92 -1.83 -11.75
C VAL A 172 -12.92 -0.69 -11.91
N LEU A 173 -11.97 -0.61 -10.99
CA LEU A 173 -10.81 0.26 -11.02
C LEU A 173 -9.53 -0.57 -11.11
N LEU A 174 -8.64 -0.20 -12.03
CA LEU A 174 -7.32 -0.83 -12.16
C LEU A 174 -6.23 0.22 -12.41
N ASP A 175 -5.07 0.07 -11.76
CA ASP A 175 -3.95 0.99 -11.99
C ASP A 175 -3.43 0.88 -13.43
N HIS A 176 -3.29 2.03 -14.09
CA HIS A 176 -2.92 2.06 -15.49
C HIS A 176 -1.54 1.45 -15.78
N ILE A 177 -0.50 1.90 -15.10
CA ILE A 177 0.89 1.52 -15.43
C ILE A 177 1.18 0.09 -14.98
N ALA A 178 0.67 -0.32 -13.82
CA ALA A 178 0.87 -1.68 -13.32
C ALA A 178 0.16 -2.72 -14.20
N SER A 179 -1.11 -2.44 -14.56
CA SER A 179 -1.89 -3.32 -15.42
C SER A 179 -1.34 -3.35 -16.85
N LEU A 180 -0.87 -2.21 -17.39
CA LEU A 180 -0.23 -2.15 -18.71
C LEU A 180 1.00 -3.06 -18.82
N ARG A 181 1.76 -3.21 -17.73
CA ARG A 181 2.95 -4.08 -17.66
C ARG A 181 2.61 -5.57 -17.52
N SER A 182 1.34 -5.90 -17.29
CA SER A 182 0.88 -7.27 -17.09
C SER A 182 0.53 -7.94 -18.41
N LYS A 183 0.88 -9.23 -18.55
CA LYS A 183 0.53 -10.02 -19.74
C LYS A 183 -0.99 -10.10 -19.86
N GLY A 184 -1.53 -9.84 -21.05
CA GLY A 184 -2.97 -9.92 -21.29
C GLY A 184 -3.74 -8.61 -21.09
N TYR A 185 -3.09 -7.48 -20.76
CA TYR A 185 -3.74 -6.18 -20.54
C TYR A 185 -4.86 -5.83 -21.54
N ARG A 186 -4.58 -5.88 -22.85
CA ARG A 186 -5.59 -5.58 -23.89
C ARG A 186 -6.74 -6.60 -23.93
N ARG A 187 -6.49 -7.85 -23.56
CA ARG A 187 -7.54 -8.88 -23.45
C ARG A 187 -8.40 -8.61 -22.22
N THR A 188 -7.80 -8.26 -21.09
CA THR A 188 -8.50 -7.85 -19.86
C THR A 188 -9.48 -6.70 -20.13
N LEU A 189 -9.01 -5.60 -20.74
CA LEU A 189 -9.87 -4.45 -21.03
C LEU A 189 -11.01 -4.80 -21.99
N ARG A 190 -10.72 -5.56 -23.06
CA ARG A 190 -11.76 -6.03 -23.98
C ARG A 190 -12.79 -6.91 -23.29
N ARG A 191 -12.36 -7.79 -22.37
CA ARG A 191 -13.27 -8.64 -21.59
C ARG A 191 -14.17 -7.81 -20.68
N LEU A 192 -13.62 -6.83 -19.95
CA LEU A 192 -14.41 -5.93 -19.11
C LEU A 192 -15.46 -5.16 -19.92
N THR A 193 -15.05 -4.57 -21.05
CA THR A 193 -15.99 -3.87 -21.96
C THR A 193 -17.05 -4.82 -22.52
N ALA A 194 -16.67 -6.00 -22.99
CA ALA A 194 -17.60 -6.96 -23.58
C ALA A 194 -18.65 -7.49 -22.59
N MET A 195 -18.32 -7.57 -21.30
CA MET A 195 -19.24 -8.00 -20.25
C MET A 195 -20.17 -6.87 -19.76
N GLY A 196 -20.01 -5.64 -20.25
CA GLY A 196 -20.82 -4.51 -19.80
C GLY A 196 -20.44 -3.95 -18.42
N VAL A 197 -19.24 -4.28 -17.93
CA VAL A 197 -18.72 -3.74 -16.66
C VAL A 197 -18.32 -2.27 -16.83
N SER A 198 -18.70 -1.42 -15.88
CA SER A 198 -18.23 -0.04 -15.81
C SER A 198 -16.80 -0.02 -15.27
N TRP A 199 -15.80 0.20 -16.12
CA TRP A 199 -14.40 0.19 -15.70
C TRP A 199 -13.66 1.48 -16.00
N GLN A 200 -12.69 1.84 -15.14
CA GLN A 200 -11.84 3.02 -15.31
C GLN A 200 -10.40 2.76 -14.88
N LEU A 201 -9.48 3.47 -15.54
CA LEU A 201 -8.06 3.45 -15.18
C LEU A 201 -7.78 4.42 -14.03
N MET A 202 -7.08 3.95 -13.00
CA MET A 202 -6.56 4.80 -11.94
C MET A 202 -5.25 5.45 -12.34
N LEU A 203 -5.10 6.73 -11.98
CA LEU A 203 -3.93 7.56 -12.25
C LEU A 203 -3.41 7.40 -13.71
N PRO A 204 -4.26 7.68 -14.71
CA PRO A 204 -3.94 7.40 -16.11
C PRO A 204 -2.79 8.25 -16.64
N VAL A 205 -1.76 7.59 -17.14
CA VAL A 205 -0.68 8.20 -17.95
C VAL A 205 -0.97 8.05 -19.45
N GLN A 206 -1.70 9.01 -20.03
CA GLN A 206 -2.12 9.06 -21.43
C GLN A 206 -2.02 10.50 -21.98
N PRO A 207 -0.80 11.06 -22.14
CA PRO A 207 -0.61 12.48 -22.45
C PRO A 207 -1.31 12.94 -23.73
N PHE A 208 -1.38 12.08 -24.76
CA PHE A 208 -2.09 12.36 -26.02
C PHE A 208 -3.63 12.43 -25.87
N LYS A 209 -4.17 12.08 -24.71
CA LYS A 209 -5.60 12.18 -24.36
C LYS A 209 -5.87 13.25 -23.29
N GLY A 210 -4.89 14.13 -23.01
CA GLY A 210 -4.99 15.15 -21.96
C GLY A 210 -5.01 14.60 -20.53
N LYS A 211 -4.72 13.31 -20.34
CA LYS A 211 -4.69 12.65 -19.03
C LYS A 211 -3.24 12.34 -18.68
N TYR A 212 -2.62 13.06 -17.76
CA TYR A 212 -1.27 12.78 -17.33
C TYR A 212 -1.17 12.82 -15.81
N GLN A 213 -0.46 11.85 -15.27
CA GLN A 213 -0.02 11.80 -13.89
C GLN A 213 1.43 11.35 -13.87
N ARG A 214 2.15 11.70 -12.80
CA ARG A 214 3.50 11.21 -12.58
C ARG A 214 3.49 9.66 -12.62
N PRO A 215 4.29 9.00 -13.48
CA PRO A 215 4.16 7.56 -13.72
C PRO A 215 4.48 6.65 -12.52
N ASP A 216 5.21 7.16 -11.54
CA ASP A 216 5.59 6.48 -10.31
C ASP A 216 4.58 6.66 -9.16
N LEU A 217 3.71 7.68 -9.20
CA LEU A 217 2.55 7.76 -8.31
C LEU A 217 1.49 6.77 -8.78
N ARG A 218 1.22 5.73 -7.99
CA ARG A 218 0.33 4.62 -8.37
C ARG A 218 -0.70 4.34 -7.29
N ASN A 219 -1.86 3.81 -7.67
CA ASN A 219 -2.82 3.33 -6.68
C ASN A 219 -2.57 1.85 -6.42
N HIS A 220 -2.05 1.55 -5.24
CA HIS A 220 -1.62 0.23 -4.83
C HIS A 220 -2.67 -0.49 -3.93
N ARG A 221 -3.87 0.07 -3.77
CA ARG A 221 -4.96 -0.55 -3.03
C ARG A 221 -5.51 -1.80 -3.74
N LYS A 222 -6.08 -2.69 -2.93
CA LYS A 222 -6.71 -3.95 -3.32
C LYS A 222 -7.97 -4.07 -2.49
N ILE A 223 -9.11 -3.81 -3.10
CA ILE A 223 -10.41 -3.73 -2.45
C ILE A 223 -11.43 -4.47 -3.33
N LEU A 224 -12.21 -5.34 -2.71
CA LEU A 224 -13.45 -5.85 -3.28
C LEU A 224 -14.56 -5.54 -2.28
N VAL A 225 -15.64 -4.89 -2.70
CA VAL A 225 -16.85 -4.72 -1.90
C VAL A 225 -18.01 -5.36 -2.64
N VAL A 226 -18.77 -6.20 -1.94
CA VAL A 226 -19.98 -6.83 -2.47
C VAL A 226 -21.17 -6.40 -1.64
N ASP A 227 -22.11 -5.72 -2.29
CA ASP A 227 -23.36 -5.22 -1.74
C ASP A 227 -23.22 -4.37 -0.46
N GLY A 228 -22.03 -3.86 -0.14
CA GLY A 228 -21.79 -3.17 1.14
C GLY A 228 -21.95 -4.08 2.38
N ALA A 229 -21.98 -5.40 2.19
CA ALA A 229 -22.17 -6.38 3.26
C ALA A 229 -20.87 -7.14 3.59
N VAL A 230 -20.06 -7.42 2.58
CA VAL A 230 -18.75 -8.06 2.73
C VAL A 230 -17.71 -7.31 1.90
N ALA A 231 -16.49 -7.23 2.43
CA ALA A 231 -15.37 -6.71 1.69
C ALA A 231 -14.09 -7.53 1.88
N PHE A 232 -13.18 -7.41 0.92
CA PHE A 232 -11.86 -8.00 0.95
C PHE A 232 -10.81 -6.93 0.75
N MET A 233 -9.72 -7.04 1.50
CA MET A 233 -8.53 -6.23 1.28
C MET A 233 -7.27 -6.97 1.69
N GLY A 234 -6.11 -6.46 1.28
CA GLY A 234 -4.83 -7.01 1.70
C GLY A 234 -3.77 -6.84 0.63
N SER A 235 -2.95 -7.87 0.47
CA SER A 235 -1.70 -7.81 -0.30
C SER A 235 -1.80 -8.38 -1.72
N GLN A 236 -2.78 -9.27 -1.97
CA GLN A 236 -2.93 -10.02 -3.21
C GLN A 236 -3.43 -9.17 -4.38
N ASN A 237 -2.79 -9.33 -5.53
CA ASN A 237 -3.30 -8.84 -6.81
C ASN A 237 -4.23 -9.86 -7.48
N LEU A 238 -5.12 -9.40 -8.38
CA LEU A 238 -5.94 -10.28 -9.22
C LEU A 238 -5.17 -10.68 -10.48
N ILE A 239 -4.27 -11.64 -10.33
CA ILE A 239 -3.44 -12.22 -11.39
C ILE A 239 -2.98 -13.62 -10.97
N ASP A 240 -2.54 -14.44 -11.91
CA ASP A 240 -1.84 -15.68 -11.62
C ASP A 240 -0.68 -15.48 -10.63
N ARG A 241 -0.45 -16.48 -9.78
CA ARG A 241 0.55 -16.44 -8.69
C ARG A 241 1.98 -16.20 -9.17
N SER A 242 2.30 -16.49 -10.43
CA SER A 242 3.62 -16.19 -11.04
C SER A 242 3.70 -14.78 -11.65
N TYR A 243 2.59 -14.05 -11.66
CA TYR A 243 2.34 -12.79 -12.38
C TYR A 243 2.45 -12.95 -13.91
N ASN A 244 2.45 -14.18 -14.41
CA ASN A 244 2.57 -14.50 -15.84
C ASN A 244 3.81 -13.90 -16.53
N LYS A 245 4.86 -13.58 -15.76
CA LYS A 245 6.12 -13.06 -16.30
C LYS A 245 7.08 -14.21 -16.62
N ARG A 246 7.66 -14.21 -17.82
CA ARG A 246 8.61 -15.24 -18.27
C ARG A 246 9.77 -15.46 -17.27
N GLY A 247 10.32 -14.38 -16.72
CA GLY A 247 11.39 -14.46 -15.73
C GLY A 247 10.96 -15.13 -14.41
N ASN A 248 9.74 -14.85 -13.96
CA ASN A 248 9.18 -15.43 -12.74
C ASN A 248 8.92 -16.93 -12.91
N ILE A 249 8.28 -17.31 -14.03
CA ILE A 249 7.98 -18.70 -14.36
C ILE A 249 9.28 -19.51 -14.47
N ARG A 250 10.28 -18.99 -15.18
CA ARG A 250 11.60 -19.65 -15.32
C ARG A 250 12.29 -19.87 -13.97
N ARG A 251 12.13 -18.93 -13.03
CA ARG A 251 12.70 -19.00 -11.68
C ARG A 251 11.80 -19.77 -10.70
N GLY A 252 10.62 -20.20 -11.11
CA GLY A 252 9.65 -20.86 -10.24
C GLY A 252 9.05 -19.95 -9.16
N LEU A 253 9.11 -18.62 -9.31
CA LEU A 253 8.67 -17.68 -8.28
C LEU A 253 7.16 -17.76 -8.04
N LYS A 254 6.78 -17.78 -6.76
CA LYS A 254 5.37 -17.85 -6.33
C LYS A 254 5.11 -16.85 -5.21
N TRP A 255 4.14 -15.95 -5.40
CA TRP A 255 3.81 -14.95 -4.39
C TRP A 255 2.99 -15.55 -3.25
N LYS A 256 3.39 -15.33 -2.00
CA LYS A 256 2.63 -15.69 -0.80
C LYS A 256 2.01 -14.41 -0.26
N GLU A 257 0.70 -14.35 -0.33
CA GLU A 257 -0.10 -13.18 0.02
C GLU A 257 -0.93 -13.49 1.26
N LEU A 258 -1.50 -12.43 1.83
CA LEU A 258 -2.50 -12.48 2.88
C LEU A 258 -3.63 -11.51 2.53
N VAL A 259 -4.86 -12.00 2.60
CA VAL A 259 -6.10 -11.26 2.37
C VAL A 259 -6.95 -11.34 3.62
N THR A 260 -7.59 -10.25 3.99
CA THR A 260 -8.62 -10.23 5.03
C THR A 260 -9.98 -10.09 4.37
N ARG A 261 -10.91 -10.97 4.75
CA ARG A 261 -12.34 -10.82 4.49
C ARG A 261 -12.97 -10.20 5.72
N VAL A 262 -13.72 -9.11 5.54
CA VAL A 262 -14.38 -8.38 6.62
C VAL A 262 -15.89 -8.31 6.38
N GLU A 263 -16.64 -8.40 7.46
CA GLU A 263 -18.09 -8.13 7.49
C GLU A 263 -18.42 -7.15 8.62
N GLY A 264 -19.63 -6.62 8.56
CA GLY A 264 -20.13 -5.65 9.52
C GLY A 264 -19.88 -4.20 9.08
N PRO A 265 -20.10 -3.23 9.99
CA PRO A 265 -20.10 -1.81 9.66
C PRO A 265 -18.82 -1.28 8.98
N ILE A 266 -17.66 -1.90 9.21
CA ILE A 266 -16.37 -1.52 8.59
C ILE A 266 -16.38 -1.60 7.06
N VAL A 267 -17.25 -2.43 6.47
CA VAL A 267 -17.39 -2.56 5.01
C VAL A 267 -17.75 -1.22 4.37
N SER A 268 -18.54 -0.39 5.07
CA SER A 268 -18.88 0.97 4.60
C SER A 268 -17.62 1.84 4.43
N GLY A 269 -16.64 1.70 5.33
CA GLY A 269 -15.39 2.45 5.25
C GLY A 269 -14.57 2.06 4.01
N LEU A 270 -14.50 0.78 3.68
CA LEU A 270 -13.83 0.30 2.46
C LEU A 270 -14.57 0.75 1.19
N ASP A 271 -15.90 0.73 1.22
CA ASP A 271 -16.72 1.17 0.09
C ASP A 271 -16.60 2.68 -0.16
N VAL A 272 -16.50 3.49 0.90
CA VAL A 272 -16.23 4.92 0.80
C VAL A 272 -14.91 5.17 0.08
N ILE A 273 -13.82 4.46 0.42
CA ILE A 273 -12.53 4.61 -0.27
C ILE A 273 -12.66 4.31 -1.78
N PHE A 274 -13.32 3.20 -2.14
CA PHE A 274 -13.56 2.88 -3.54
C PHE A 274 -14.34 4.00 -4.26
N ARG A 275 -15.42 4.48 -3.65
CA ARG A 275 -16.29 5.52 -4.23
C ARG A 275 -15.56 6.85 -4.38
N THR A 276 -14.67 7.18 -3.45
CA THR A 276 -13.78 8.34 -3.56
C THR A 276 -12.85 8.20 -4.76
N ASP A 277 -12.20 7.05 -4.93
CA ASP A 277 -11.31 6.82 -6.07
C ASP A 277 -12.08 6.80 -7.40
N TRP A 278 -13.29 6.24 -7.42
CA TRP A 278 -14.20 6.32 -8.56
C TRP A 278 -14.48 7.78 -8.93
N TYR A 279 -14.90 8.60 -7.95
CA TYR A 279 -15.19 10.01 -8.15
C TYR A 279 -13.97 10.83 -8.63
N LEU A 280 -12.77 10.48 -8.14
CA LEU A 280 -11.53 11.12 -8.57
C LEU A 280 -11.20 10.82 -10.04
N GLU A 281 -11.56 9.64 -10.54
CA GLU A 281 -11.29 9.22 -11.92
C GLU A 281 -12.41 9.57 -12.91
N THR A 282 -13.68 9.55 -12.50
CA THR A 282 -14.84 9.77 -13.37
C THR A 282 -15.50 11.13 -13.19
N GLY A 283 -15.41 11.72 -11.99
CA GLY A 283 -16.26 12.84 -11.59
C GLY A 283 -17.71 12.47 -11.26
N GLU A 284 -18.07 11.18 -11.29
CA GLU A 284 -19.38 10.68 -10.92
C GLU A 284 -19.43 10.42 -9.41
N GLU A 285 -20.37 11.09 -8.72
CA GLU A 285 -20.62 10.83 -7.31
C GLU A 285 -21.61 9.67 -7.16
N LEU A 286 -21.19 8.62 -6.47
CA LEU A 286 -22.00 7.41 -6.30
C LEU A 286 -23.01 7.53 -5.14
N THR A 287 -23.47 8.74 -4.80
CA THR A 287 -24.27 9.09 -3.60
C THR A 287 -25.57 8.31 -3.43
N ARG A 288 -26.11 7.72 -4.49
CA ARG A 288 -27.38 6.96 -4.47
C ARG A 288 -27.27 5.48 -4.06
N ASP A 289 -26.07 4.96 -3.90
CA ASP A 289 -25.83 3.55 -3.53
C ASP A 289 -25.41 3.41 -2.04
N ILE A 290 -25.66 4.41 -1.19
CA ILE A 290 -25.36 4.34 0.27
C ILE A 290 -26.34 3.34 0.88
N PRO A 291 -25.89 2.17 1.37
CA PRO A 291 -26.75 1.38 2.21
C PRO A 291 -26.98 2.17 3.51
N GLU A 292 -28.22 2.31 3.95
CA GLU A 292 -28.49 2.54 5.36
C GLU A 292 -27.61 1.54 6.12
N ALA A 293 -26.74 2.05 6.99
CA ALA A 293 -25.78 1.24 7.72
C ALA A 293 -26.56 0.06 8.31
N PHE A 294 -26.35 -1.13 7.75
CA PHE A 294 -27.09 -2.29 8.20
C PHE A 294 -26.73 -2.46 9.67
N ASP A 295 -27.73 -2.33 10.53
CA ASP A 295 -27.75 -2.95 11.85
C ASP A 295 -27.82 -4.47 11.63
N GLN A 296 -26.82 -5.01 10.94
CA GLN A 296 -26.59 -6.44 10.92
C GLN A 296 -25.74 -6.73 12.15
N PRO A 297 -26.27 -7.49 13.13
CA PRO A 297 -25.44 -8.03 14.18
C PRO A 297 -24.32 -8.84 13.51
N SER A 298 -23.07 -8.44 13.70
CA SER A 298 -21.95 -9.33 13.41
C SER A 298 -22.01 -10.45 14.44
N GLU A 299 -22.37 -11.67 14.02
CA GLU A 299 -22.45 -12.82 14.92
C GLU A 299 -21.08 -13.31 15.43
N ALA A 300 -19.96 -12.73 14.99
CA ALA A 300 -18.65 -13.26 15.34
C ALA A 300 -17.59 -12.17 15.61
N GLN A 301 -16.87 -12.33 16.71
CA GLN A 301 -15.62 -11.64 17.10
C GLN A 301 -15.66 -10.23 17.72
N ASP A 302 -16.71 -9.40 17.52
CA ASP A 302 -16.82 -7.99 18.03
C ASP A 302 -15.51 -7.19 17.92
N LEU A 303 -14.99 -7.04 16.70
CA LEU A 303 -13.72 -6.37 16.43
C LEU A 303 -13.89 -4.86 16.27
N ASP A 304 -12.95 -4.11 16.85
CA ASP A 304 -12.78 -2.66 16.64
C ASP A 304 -11.85 -2.45 15.44
N CYS A 305 -12.38 -1.87 14.36
CA CYS A 305 -11.68 -1.73 13.09
C CYS A 305 -11.63 -0.27 12.63
N GLN A 306 -10.49 0.15 12.08
CA GLN A 306 -10.33 1.47 11.45
C GLN A 306 -9.63 1.31 10.11
N VAL A 307 -10.29 1.79 9.05
CA VAL A 307 -9.67 1.89 7.72
C VAL A 307 -8.73 3.09 7.71
N VAL A 308 -7.50 2.88 7.22
CA VAL A 308 -6.46 3.91 7.19
C VAL A 308 -5.97 4.09 5.76
N PRO A 309 -6.58 5.02 5.00
CA PRO A 309 -6.10 5.37 3.67
C PRO A 309 -4.84 6.23 3.76
N SER A 310 -3.92 6.04 2.81
CA SER A 310 -2.71 6.86 2.70
C SER A 310 -2.30 7.08 1.25
N GLY A 311 -1.27 7.90 1.05
CA GLY A 311 -0.67 8.21 -0.25
C GLY A 311 -0.62 9.71 -0.59
N PRO A 312 -0.27 10.07 -1.83
CA PRO A 312 0.02 11.45 -2.26
C PRO A 312 -1.21 12.38 -2.31
N GLY A 313 -2.40 11.83 -2.06
CA GLY A 313 -3.63 12.59 -1.80
C GLY A 313 -3.67 13.18 -0.39
N PHE A 314 -2.99 12.55 0.58
CA PHE A 314 -2.94 12.98 1.97
C PHE A 314 -1.64 13.77 2.25
N PRO A 315 -1.71 14.92 2.94
CA PRO A 315 -0.53 15.77 3.14
C PRO A 315 0.48 15.21 4.16
N ASN A 316 0.09 14.24 4.99
CA ASN A 316 0.69 14.01 6.30
C ASN A 316 1.31 12.62 6.52
N GLN A 317 1.58 11.83 5.46
CA GLN A 317 2.19 10.49 5.56
C GLN A 317 1.46 9.57 6.56
N ASN A 318 0.15 9.39 6.36
CA ASN A 318 -0.77 8.79 7.33
C ASN A 318 -0.30 7.41 7.84
N ASN A 319 0.07 6.52 6.93
CA ASN A 319 0.55 5.17 7.25
C ASN A 319 1.86 5.19 8.03
N LEU A 320 2.84 6.02 7.67
CA LEU A 320 4.09 6.14 8.41
C LEU A 320 3.82 6.57 9.87
N LYS A 321 2.99 7.59 10.09
CA LYS A 321 2.67 8.07 11.43
C LYS A 321 1.92 7.03 12.26
N LEU A 322 0.98 6.30 11.65
CA LEU A 322 0.32 5.17 12.29
C LEU A 322 1.35 4.11 12.72
N PHE A 323 2.19 3.67 11.79
CA PHE A 323 3.17 2.61 12.05
C PHE A 323 4.10 3.04 13.18
N LEU A 324 4.63 4.26 13.15
CA LEU A 324 5.49 4.77 14.23
C LEU A 324 4.77 4.81 15.59
N ALA A 325 3.54 5.34 15.65
CA ALA A 325 2.79 5.42 16.90
C ALA A 325 2.61 4.04 17.55
N LEU A 326 2.33 3.04 16.71
CA LEU A 326 2.17 1.65 17.09
C LEU A 326 3.51 1.00 17.51
N LEU A 327 4.59 1.19 16.75
CA LEU A 327 5.94 0.68 17.08
C LEU A 327 6.47 1.25 18.41
N TYR A 328 6.18 2.51 18.72
CA TYR A 328 6.52 3.11 20.02
C TYR A 328 5.62 2.63 21.15
N ALA A 329 4.37 2.23 20.85
CA ALA A 329 3.44 1.73 21.84
C ALA A 329 3.74 0.30 22.31
N ALA A 330 4.31 -0.54 21.44
CA ALA A 330 4.61 -1.95 21.74
C ALA A 330 5.39 -2.16 23.04
N LYS A 331 4.93 -3.11 23.86
CA LYS A 331 5.46 -3.39 25.21
C LYS A 331 6.12 -4.75 25.36
N GLN A 332 5.63 -5.77 24.66
CA GLN A 332 6.06 -7.16 24.81
C GLN A 332 6.52 -7.76 23.50
N LYS A 333 5.72 -7.63 22.43
CA LYS A 333 5.97 -8.31 21.16
C LYS A 333 5.60 -7.44 19.97
N LEU A 334 6.46 -7.46 18.96
CA LEU A 334 6.25 -6.81 17.68
C LEU A 334 6.66 -7.77 16.58
N ILE A 335 5.71 -8.22 15.76
CA ILE A 335 6.00 -9.08 14.60
C ILE A 335 5.65 -8.32 13.33
N ILE A 336 6.60 -8.22 12.41
CA ILE A 336 6.48 -7.47 11.18
C ILE A 336 6.68 -8.39 9.99
N THR A 337 5.80 -8.31 9.00
CA THR A 337 5.98 -8.94 7.69
C THR A 337 5.90 -7.91 6.59
N SER A 338 6.96 -7.77 5.78
CA SER A 338 6.96 -6.87 4.63
C SER A 338 7.89 -7.38 3.52
N PRO A 339 7.43 -7.47 2.25
CA PRO A 339 8.26 -7.97 1.13
C PRO A 339 9.47 -7.09 0.83
N TYR A 340 9.30 -5.78 1.02
CA TYR A 340 10.25 -4.75 0.64
C TYR A 340 10.50 -3.88 1.86
N PHE A 341 11.25 -4.42 2.82
CA PHE A 341 11.53 -3.71 4.07
C PHE A 341 12.67 -2.71 3.86
N VAL A 342 12.32 -1.50 3.39
CA VAL A 342 13.25 -0.40 3.13
C VAL A 342 12.83 0.79 4.00
N PRO A 343 13.01 0.69 5.32
CA PRO A 343 12.45 1.64 6.27
C PRO A 343 13.05 3.03 6.09
N ASP A 344 12.25 4.04 6.43
CA ASP A 344 12.82 5.37 6.66
C ASP A 344 13.59 5.38 8.01
N GLU A 345 14.34 6.46 8.25
CA GLU A 345 15.16 6.57 9.46
C GLU A 345 14.32 6.53 10.73
N SER A 346 13.13 7.14 10.73
CA SER A 346 12.26 7.17 11.91
C SER A 346 11.75 5.78 12.28
N MET A 347 11.42 4.93 11.30
CA MET A 347 10.98 3.57 11.53
C MET A 347 12.11 2.65 11.97
N LEU A 348 13.31 2.82 11.40
CA LEU A 348 14.50 2.10 11.87
C LEU A 348 14.78 2.39 13.35
N VAL A 349 14.73 3.68 13.74
CA VAL A 349 14.91 4.12 15.14
C VAL A 349 13.80 3.57 16.04
N ALA A 350 12.54 3.58 15.59
CA ALA A 350 11.43 3.04 16.37
C ALA A 350 11.59 1.53 16.65
N ILE A 351 12.00 0.76 15.64
CA ILE A 351 12.22 -0.68 15.75
C ILE A 351 13.43 -1.01 16.63
N SER A 352 14.57 -0.34 16.41
CA SER A 352 15.75 -0.53 17.28
C SER A 352 15.47 -0.08 18.72
N GLY A 353 14.72 1.01 18.88
CA GLY A 353 14.27 1.47 20.18
C GLY A 353 13.35 0.46 20.87
N ALA A 354 12.46 -0.23 20.13
CA ALA A 354 11.63 -1.28 20.69
C ALA A 354 12.46 -2.44 21.24
N THR A 355 13.44 -2.93 20.48
CA THR A 355 14.37 -3.97 20.97
C THR A 355 15.13 -3.53 22.23
N GLN A 356 15.58 -2.27 22.29
CA GLN A 356 16.28 -1.71 23.46
C GLN A 356 15.37 -1.53 24.69
N ARG A 357 14.06 -1.38 24.49
CA ARG A 357 13.07 -1.41 25.58
C ARG A 357 12.75 -2.83 26.08
N GLY A 358 13.35 -3.86 25.49
CA GLY A 358 13.10 -5.26 25.83
C GLY A 358 11.90 -5.88 25.09
N VAL A 359 11.37 -5.22 24.06
CA VAL A 359 10.31 -5.79 23.21
C VAL A 359 10.92 -6.88 22.32
N HIS A 360 10.26 -8.04 22.24
CA HIS A 360 10.63 -9.09 21.29
C HIS A 360 10.21 -8.68 19.88
N VAL A 361 11.18 -8.48 18.99
CA VAL A 361 10.91 -8.02 17.62
C VAL A 361 11.30 -9.08 16.59
N GLU A 362 10.36 -9.41 15.72
CA GLU A 362 10.57 -10.29 14.57
C GLU A 362 10.28 -9.57 13.25
N LEU A 363 11.09 -9.86 12.24
CA LEU A 363 10.92 -9.36 10.88
C LEU A 363 10.94 -10.54 9.89
N PHE A 364 9.83 -10.73 9.19
CA PHE A 364 9.68 -11.69 8.11
C PHE A 364 9.88 -11.03 6.75
N VAL A 365 10.84 -11.56 5.99
CA VAL A 365 11.19 -11.12 4.62
C VAL A 365 11.43 -12.35 3.73
N SER A 366 11.51 -12.15 2.42
CA SER A 366 11.78 -13.27 1.49
C SER A 366 13.26 -13.62 1.45
N GLU A 367 13.58 -14.91 1.38
CA GLU A 367 14.96 -15.38 1.17
C GLU A 367 15.53 -14.90 -0.18
N ILE A 368 14.67 -14.81 -1.20
CA ILE A 368 15.01 -14.37 -2.56
C ILE A 368 14.16 -13.16 -2.98
N GLY A 369 14.69 -12.34 -3.89
CA GLY A 369 13.97 -11.18 -4.44
C GLY A 369 13.41 -11.40 -5.84
N ASP A 370 12.26 -10.80 -6.13
CA ASP A 370 11.74 -10.64 -7.50
C ASP A 370 12.38 -9.43 -8.22
N GLN A 371 12.73 -8.39 -7.46
CA GLN A 371 13.38 -7.16 -7.92
C GLN A 371 14.76 -7.00 -7.26
N ALA A 372 15.82 -7.13 -8.06
CA ALA A 372 17.20 -7.15 -7.54
C ALA A 372 17.56 -5.89 -6.75
N LEU A 373 17.25 -4.70 -7.27
CA LEU A 373 17.62 -3.44 -6.63
C LEU A 373 16.89 -3.23 -5.28
N VAL A 374 15.61 -3.59 -5.20
CA VAL A 374 14.82 -3.52 -3.96
C VAL A 374 15.32 -4.56 -2.95
N TYR A 375 15.62 -5.78 -3.43
CA TYR A 375 16.15 -6.86 -2.60
C TYR A 375 17.51 -6.51 -1.96
N HIS A 376 18.41 -5.89 -2.72
CA HIS A 376 19.68 -5.41 -2.19
C HIS A 376 19.51 -4.18 -1.28
N ALA A 377 18.56 -3.29 -1.59
CA ALA A 377 18.27 -2.13 -0.73
C ALA A 377 17.78 -2.54 0.66
N GLN A 378 16.83 -3.49 0.78
CA GLN A 378 16.37 -3.96 2.09
C GLN A 378 17.50 -4.62 2.91
N ARG A 379 18.34 -5.40 2.22
CA ARG A 379 19.47 -6.14 2.82
C ARG A 379 20.47 -5.21 3.49
N SER A 380 20.65 -4.00 2.96
CA SER A 380 21.52 -2.98 3.56
C SER A 380 21.13 -2.57 4.99
N TYR A 381 19.90 -2.87 5.43
CA TYR A 381 19.42 -2.57 6.79
C TYR A 381 19.59 -3.75 7.76
N TYR A 382 19.86 -4.97 7.28
CA TYR A 382 19.83 -6.17 8.12
C TYR A 382 20.90 -6.15 9.21
N GLU A 383 22.11 -5.64 8.93
CA GLU A 383 23.15 -5.55 9.97
C GLU A 383 22.69 -4.70 11.16
N ALA A 384 22.14 -3.52 10.89
CA ALA A 384 21.68 -2.61 11.93
C ALA A 384 20.56 -3.23 12.78
N LEU A 385 19.63 -3.94 12.13
CA LEU A 385 18.52 -4.62 12.79
C LEU A 385 18.99 -5.81 13.63
N LEU A 386 19.86 -6.65 13.08
CA LEU A 386 20.43 -7.81 13.78
C LEU A 386 21.25 -7.37 15.00
N ARG A 387 22.05 -6.31 14.87
CA ARG A 387 22.79 -5.71 16.01
C ARG A 387 21.88 -5.11 17.07
N ALA A 388 20.71 -4.58 16.68
CA ALA A 388 19.73 -4.08 17.61
C ALA A 388 18.99 -5.21 18.38
N GLY A 389 19.05 -6.45 17.88
CA GLY A 389 18.40 -7.61 18.49
C GLY A 389 17.10 -8.03 17.79
N VAL A 390 16.82 -7.52 16.58
CA VAL A 390 15.69 -7.97 15.77
C VAL A 390 15.98 -9.38 15.23
N LYS A 391 15.03 -10.30 15.39
CA LYS A 391 15.09 -11.63 14.76
C LYS A 391 14.59 -11.55 13.32
N ILE A 392 15.46 -11.82 12.36
CA ILE A 392 15.09 -11.79 10.94
C ILE A 392 14.83 -13.22 10.47
N TYR A 393 13.63 -13.48 9.95
CA TYR A 393 13.23 -14.75 9.36
C TYR A 393 13.11 -14.62 7.83
N MET A 394 13.85 -15.47 7.12
CA MET A 394 13.92 -15.52 5.67
C MET A 394 12.99 -16.61 5.15
N TYR A 395 11.84 -16.22 4.59
CA TYR A 395 10.83 -17.13 4.05
C TYR A 395 11.37 -17.88 2.83
N LYS A 396 11.22 -19.21 2.84
CA LYS A 396 11.91 -20.13 1.92
C LYS A 396 11.68 -19.83 0.44
N ALA A 397 12.74 -19.94 -0.35
CA ALA A 397 12.64 -20.01 -1.80
C ALA A 397 11.78 -21.22 -2.27
N PRO A 398 11.10 -21.14 -3.43
CA PRO A 398 11.07 -20.05 -4.40
C PRO A 398 9.95 -19.02 -4.14
N TYR A 399 9.42 -18.95 -2.93
CA TYR A 399 8.32 -18.05 -2.63
C TYR A 399 8.79 -16.62 -2.42
N ILE A 400 7.97 -15.67 -2.86
CA ILE A 400 8.09 -14.26 -2.53
C ILE A 400 7.01 -13.97 -1.49
N LEU A 401 7.41 -13.82 -0.23
CA LEU A 401 6.52 -13.40 0.85
C LEU A 401 6.13 -11.94 0.64
N HIS A 402 4.89 -11.73 0.23
CA HIS A 402 4.35 -10.44 -0.19
C HIS A 402 3.19 -9.97 0.69
N ALA A 403 2.87 -10.68 1.78
CA ALA A 403 1.99 -10.19 2.82
C ALA A 403 2.52 -8.88 3.45
N LYS A 404 1.63 -7.96 3.82
CA LYS A 404 1.97 -6.76 4.60
C LYS A 404 1.09 -6.68 5.83
N HIS A 405 1.66 -7.01 6.96
CA HIS A 405 1.00 -6.88 8.25
C HIS A 405 2.05 -6.73 9.34
N PHE A 406 1.59 -6.25 10.48
CA PHE A 406 2.31 -6.37 11.72
C PHE A 406 1.34 -6.42 12.89
N THR A 407 1.83 -6.90 14.00
CA THR A 407 1.03 -7.17 15.20
C THR A 407 1.80 -6.68 16.41
N ILE A 408 1.06 -6.14 17.37
CA ILE A 408 1.60 -5.55 18.59
C ILE A 408 0.94 -6.21 19.77
N ASP A 409 1.80 -6.77 20.62
CA ASP A 409 1.43 -7.47 21.84
C ASP A 409 0.32 -8.51 21.50
N GLU A 410 -0.76 -8.56 22.27
CA GLU A 410 -1.85 -9.55 22.07
C GLU A 410 -3.17 -8.91 21.63
N ASP A 411 -3.17 -7.61 21.33
CA ASP A 411 -4.40 -6.83 21.22
C ASP A 411 -4.60 -6.13 19.87
N VAL A 412 -3.53 -5.81 19.13
CA VAL A 412 -3.62 -5.00 17.90
C VAL A 412 -2.88 -5.64 16.72
N ALA A 413 -3.53 -5.64 15.56
CA ALA A 413 -2.95 -6.01 14.28
C ALA A 413 -3.20 -4.91 13.24
N VAL A 414 -2.30 -4.80 12.27
CA VAL A 414 -2.48 -3.99 11.06
C VAL A 414 -2.23 -4.88 9.86
N ILE A 415 -3.14 -4.87 8.89
CA ILE A 415 -2.99 -5.58 7.62
C ILE A 415 -3.38 -4.67 6.45
N GLY A 416 -2.72 -4.78 5.30
CA GLY A 416 -3.17 -4.07 4.12
C GLY A 416 -2.25 -4.19 2.91
N SER A 417 -2.24 -3.11 2.11
CA SER A 417 -1.46 -3.02 0.88
C SER A 417 -0.11 -2.32 1.06
N SER A 418 0.06 -1.55 2.14
CA SER A 418 1.22 -0.72 2.40
C SER A 418 2.45 -1.55 2.78
N ASN A 419 3.54 -1.40 2.03
CA ASN A 419 4.85 -1.86 2.49
C ASN A 419 5.38 -0.95 3.60
N MET A 420 6.47 -1.40 4.24
CA MET A 420 7.29 -0.59 5.12
C MET A 420 8.46 0.02 4.34
N ASP A 421 8.13 0.78 3.29
CA ASP A 421 9.09 1.47 2.42
C ASP A 421 8.67 2.92 2.13
N ILE A 422 9.65 3.75 1.76
CA ILE A 422 9.45 5.18 1.43
C ILE A 422 8.38 5.36 0.34
N ARG A 423 8.28 4.41 -0.59
CA ARG A 423 7.38 4.48 -1.72
C ARG A 423 5.92 4.34 -1.31
N SER A 424 5.62 3.39 -0.42
CA SER A 424 4.30 3.24 0.20
C SER A 424 3.97 4.43 1.13
N PHE A 425 4.96 5.08 1.73
CA PHE A 425 4.73 6.26 2.59
C PHE A 425 4.49 7.56 1.82
N GLU A 426 5.05 7.71 0.62
CA GLU A 426 5.02 9.00 -0.11
C GLU A 426 4.34 8.94 -1.49
N LEU A 427 4.52 7.87 -2.25
CA LEU A 427 4.21 7.84 -3.68
C LEU A 427 2.97 6.99 -4.01
N ASN A 428 2.75 5.90 -3.29
CA ASN A 428 1.61 5.02 -3.54
C ASN A 428 0.38 5.44 -2.74
N MET A 429 -0.79 5.35 -3.36
CA MET A 429 -2.04 5.29 -2.61
C MET A 429 -2.16 3.88 -2.04
N GLU A 430 -2.30 3.78 -0.73
CA GLU A 430 -2.37 2.50 0.00
C GLU A 430 -3.59 2.49 0.91
N ILE A 431 -3.92 1.31 1.42
CA ILE A 431 -4.95 1.10 2.43
C ILE A 431 -4.46 0.10 3.46
N SER A 432 -4.66 0.43 4.73
CA SER A 432 -4.41 -0.47 5.86
C SER A 432 -5.68 -0.58 6.71
N LEU A 433 -5.85 -1.71 7.38
CA LEU A 433 -6.88 -1.94 8.37
C LEU A 433 -6.19 -2.10 9.72
N LEU A 434 -6.45 -1.18 10.64
CA LEU A 434 -6.12 -1.32 12.05
C LEU A 434 -7.24 -2.13 12.70
N VAL A 435 -6.88 -3.25 13.32
CA VAL A 435 -7.83 -4.14 14.02
C VAL A 435 -7.38 -4.27 15.46
N ARG A 436 -8.27 -3.94 16.40
CA ARG A 436 -8.13 -4.29 17.81
C ARG A 436 -9.09 -5.42 18.13
N GLY A 437 -8.55 -6.51 18.64
CA GLY A 437 -9.31 -7.71 18.96
C GLY A 437 -8.41 -8.94 19.04
N ARG A 438 -8.41 -9.59 20.20
CA ARG A 438 -7.50 -10.71 20.48
C ARG A 438 -7.73 -11.90 19.56
N SER A 439 -8.97 -12.19 19.18
CA SER A 439 -9.31 -13.26 18.23
C SER A 439 -8.60 -13.08 16.89
N PHE A 440 -8.63 -11.87 16.34
CA PHE A 440 -7.95 -11.56 15.08
C PHE A 440 -6.42 -11.58 15.21
N VAL A 441 -5.88 -11.09 16.33
CA VAL A 441 -4.44 -11.19 16.60
C VAL A 441 -3.99 -12.65 16.71
N GLN A 442 -4.76 -13.51 17.36
CA GLN A 442 -4.47 -14.95 17.43
C GLN A 442 -4.49 -15.62 16.05
N GLU A 443 -5.44 -15.28 15.19
CA GLU A 443 -5.47 -15.75 13.81
C GLU A 443 -4.22 -15.28 13.03
N MET A 444 -3.83 -14.02 13.21
CA MET A 444 -2.60 -13.48 12.61
C MET A 444 -1.35 -14.18 13.15
N ARG A 445 -1.30 -14.49 14.44
CA ARG A 445 -0.21 -15.24 15.07
C ARG A 445 -0.06 -16.63 14.47
N ALA A 446 -1.17 -17.33 14.20
CA ALA A 446 -1.13 -18.62 13.51
C ALA A 446 -0.54 -18.51 12.09
N VAL A 447 -0.85 -17.42 11.37
CA VAL A 447 -0.24 -17.12 10.07
C VAL A 447 1.27 -16.87 10.20
N GLU A 448 1.69 -16.07 11.18
CA GLU A 448 3.09 -15.77 11.47
C GLU A 448 3.88 -17.01 11.93
N ASP A 449 3.26 -17.91 12.71
CA ASP A 449 3.84 -19.18 13.12
C ASP A 449 4.07 -20.09 11.92
N GLY A 450 3.13 -20.12 10.98
CA GLY A 450 3.30 -20.78 9.68
C GLY A 450 4.47 -20.18 8.88
N TYR A 451 4.64 -18.85 8.89
CA TYR A 451 5.81 -18.23 8.28
C TYR A 451 7.10 -18.62 8.97
N ARG A 452 7.13 -18.66 10.30
CA ARG A 452 8.31 -19.08 11.06
C ARG A 452 8.72 -20.52 10.76
N ALA A 453 7.76 -21.43 10.67
CA ALA A 453 8.00 -22.82 10.28
C ALA A 453 8.56 -22.97 8.86
N ASP A 454 8.15 -22.08 7.95
CA ASP A 454 8.61 -22.03 6.56
C ASP A 454 9.80 -21.10 6.30
N SER A 455 10.43 -20.61 7.37
CA SER A 455 11.55 -19.68 7.29
C SER A 455 12.78 -20.24 7.99
N ARG A 456 13.94 -19.76 7.58
CA ARG A 456 15.18 -19.87 8.37
C ARG A 456 15.47 -18.56 9.08
N GLU A 457 16.02 -18.62 10.28
CA GLU A 457 16.53 -17.43 10.96
C GLU A 457 17.86 -17.00 10.30
N LEU A 458 18.00 -15.70 10.03
CA LEU A 458 19.25 -15.09 9.60
C LEU A 458 19.99 -14.58 10.84
N THR A 459 21.19 -15.11 11.10
CA THR A 459 21.98 -14.70 12.27
C THR A 459 22.95 -13.57 11.93
N LEU A 460 23.35 -12.79 12.94
CA LEU A 460 24.40 -11.78 12.78
C LEU A 460 25.73 -12.41 12.33
N GLU A 461 26.07 -13.59 12.86
CA GLU A 461 27.29 -14.32 12.48
C GLU A 461 27.28 -14.71 10.99
N GLU A 462 26.16 -15.22 10.48
CA GLU A 462 25.98 -15.49 9.05
C GLU A 462 26.13 -14.21 8.24
N TRP A 463 25.48 -13.12 8.67
CA TRP A 463 25.49 -11.84 7.97
C TRP A 463 26.90 -11.25 7.83
N MET A 464 27.69 -11.31 8.90
CA MET A 464 29.05 -10.76 8.91
C MET A 464 30.04 -11.55 8.03
N ARG A 465 29.69 -12.78 7.62
CA ARG A 465 30.50 -13.62 6.71
C ARG A 465 30.23 -13.36 5.24
N GLN A 466 29.36 -12.41 4.90
CA GLN A 466 29.00 -12.19 3.50
C GLN A 466 30.17 -11.68 2.64
N PRO A 467 30.23 -12.08 1.36
CA PRO A 467 31.25 -11.58 0.44
C PRO A 467 31.16 -10.07 0.26
N ILE A 468 32.31 -9.38 0.23
CA ILE A 468 32.43 -7.93 0.04
C ILE A 468 31.62 -7.45 -1.18
N ARG A 469 31.61 -8.22 -2.28
CA ARG A 469 30.81 -7.90 -3.48
C ARG A 469 29.32 -7.74 -3.17
N SER A 470 28.75 -8.54 -2.27
CA SER A 470 27.35 -8.41 -1.88
C SER A 470 27.14 -7.14 -1.06
N THR A 471 28.00 -6.90 -0.08
CA THR A 471 27.95 -5.70 0.76
C THR A 471 28.03 -4.42 -0.06
N VAL A 472 28.90 -4.38 -1.08
CA VAL A 472 29.00 -3.24 -2.01
C VAL A 472 27.69 -3.06 -2.79
N LEU A 473 27.12 -4.14 -3.33
CA LEU A 473 25.84 -4.08 -4.05
C LEU A 473 24.68 -3.63 -3.15
N ASP A 474 24.60 -4.14 -1.92
CA ASP A 474 23.59 -3.78 -0.93
C ASP A 474 23.67 -2.28 -0.60
N ASN A 475 24.88 -1.76 -0.34
CA ASN A 475 25.11 -0.35 -0.04
C ASN A 475 24.84 0.58 -1.24
N LEU A 476 25.21 0.18 -2.46
CA LEU A 476 24.88 0.95 -3.66
C LEU A 476 23.38 0.96 -3.92
N ALA A 477 22.69 -0.17 -3.73
CA ALA A 477 21.25 -0.24 -3.85
C ALA A 477 20.54 0.64 -2.82
N ARG A 478 21.08 0.77 -1.60
CA ARG A 478 20.57 1.68 -0.57
C ARG A 478 20.51 3.14 -1.05
N LEU A 479 21.46 3.61 -1.84
CA LEU A 479 21.45 4.98 -2.37
C LEU A 479 20.27 5.25 -3.31
N THR A 480 19.71 4.18 -3.88
CA THR A 480 18.52 4.28 -4.74
C THR A 480 17.22 4.24 -3.95
N SER A 481 17.22 4.01 -2.63
CA SER A 481 16.00 3.92 -1.82
C SER A 481 15.16 5.21 -1.83
N ALA A 482 15.82 6.37 -1.95
CA ALA A 482 15.15 7.67 -2.10
C ALA A 482 14.53 7.89 -3.49
N LEU A 483 14.91 7.07 -4.48
CA LEU A 483 14.43 7.10 -5.86
C LEU A 483 13.47 5.94 -6.17
N GLN A 484 13.39 4.94 -5.28
CA GLN A 484 12.72 3.68 -5.53
C GLN A 484 11.23 3.72 -5.35
#